data_AF-A0A6G8Q7U6-F1
#
_entry.id   AF-A0A6G8Q7U6-F1
#
_cell.length_a   1.000
_cell.length_b   1.000
_cell.length_c   1.000
_cell.angle_alpha   90.00
_cell.angle_beta   90.00
_cell.angle_gamma   90.00
#
_symmetry.space_group_name_H-M   'P 1'
#
loop_
_entity.id
_entity.type
_entity.pdbx_description
1 polymer ?
#
loop_
_entity_poly.entity_id
_entity_poly.type
_entity_poly.pdbx_seq_one_letter_code
_entity_poly.pdbx_strand_id
1 'polypeptide(L)'
;MAERLNELLADKATLLVTENFTGIGAEWWWERRMGGGIEICQELDPKTMSKEVSGKTGRDTPEVRRAIADGLGLEDDEPVVLTFEISGEVTVADAARMLQERSATPEGLATALYAEVEETLKSG
;
A
#
# COMPACT_ATOMS: atom_id res chain seq x y z
N MET A 1 -9.00 -26.18 -19.63
CA MET A 1 -9.27 -24.84 -20.21
C MET A 1 -9.26 -23.75 -19.14
N ALA A 2 -9.82 -24.00 -17.95
CA ALA A 2 -9.74 -23.10 -16.79
C ALA A 2 -8.30 -22.78 -16.36
N GLU A 3 -7.39 -23.74 -16.43
CA GLU A 3 -5.96 -23.54 -16.11
C GLU A 3 -5.30 -22.48 -17.01
N ARG A 4 -5.49 -22.54 -18.33
CA ARG A 4 -4.98 -21.52 -19.27
C ARG A 4 -5.55 -20.12 -19.02
N LEU A 5 -6.84 -20.02 -18.68
CA LEU A 5 -7.45 -18.75 -18.35
C LEU A 5 -6.89 -18.20 -17.03
N ASN A 6 -6.59 -19.09 -16.08
CA ASN A 6 -6.00 -18.71 -14.82
C ASN A 6 -4.55 -18.24 -14.96
N GLU A 7 -3.76 -18.89 -15.79
CA GLU A 7 -2.39 -18.46 -16.14
C GLU A 7 -2.42 -17.10 -16.83
N LEU A 8 -3.28 -16.89 -17.83
CA LEU A 8 -3.39 -15.62 -18.55
C LEU A 8 -3.79 -14.45 -17.62
N LEU A 9 -4.65 -14.71 -16.64
CA LEU A 9 -5.07 -13.70 -15.66
C LEU A 9 -3.98 -13.46 -14.60
N ALA A 10 -3.22 -14.48 -14.21
CA ALA A 10 -2.06 -14.34 -13.33
C ALA A 10 -0.92 -13.54 -13.97
N ASP A 11 -0.65 -13.76 -15.26
CA ASP A 11 0.35 -12.99 -16.02
C ASP A 11 -0.06 -11.51 -16.12
N LYS A 12 -1.35 -11.24 -16.37
CA LYS A 12 -1.88 -9.87 -16.41
C LYS A 12 -1.82 -9.18 -15.04
N ALA A 13 -2.14 -9.90 -13.97
CA ALA A 13 -2.00 -9.39 -12.61
C ALA A 13 -0.54 -9.07 -12.26
N THR A 14 0.37 -9.97 -12.63
CA THR A 14 1.82 -9.79 -12.43
C THR A 14 2.34 -8.57 -13.17
N LEU A 15 1.98 -8.39 -14.45
CA LEU A 15 2.32 -7.20 -15.23
C LEU A 15 1.74 -5.93 -14.59
N LEU A 16 0.47 -5.97 -14.20
CA LEU A 16 -0.24 -4.86 -13.58
C LEU A 16 0.35 -4.45 -12.22
N VAL A 17 0.95 -5.38 -11.47
CA VAL A 17 1.73 -5.03 -10.27
C VAL A 17 3.13 -4.54 -10.66
N THR A 18 3.83 -5.24 -11.53
CA THR A 18 5.24 -4.92 -11.87
C THR A 18 5.40 -3.59 -12.61
N GLU A 19 4.49 -3.25 -13.52
CA GLU A 19 4.56 -2.02 -14.33
C GLU A 19 4.16 -0.77 -13.55
N ASN A 20 3.37 -0.94 -12.49
CA ASN A 20 2.78 0.20 -11.78
C ASN A 20 3.41 0.44 -10.40
N PHE A 21 4.08 -0.54 -9.80
CA PHE A 21 4.70 -0.44 -8.47
C PHE A 21 6.24 -0.37 -8.53
N THR A 22 6.81 0.42 -9.44
CA THR A 22 8.26 0.63 -9.51
C THR A 22 8.70 1.81 -8.64
N GLY A 23 9.54 1.57 -7.62
CA GLY A 23 10.22 2.65 -6.86
C GLY A 23 10.02 2.67 -5.35
N ILE A 24 9.32 1.68 -4.79
CA ILE A 24 9.06 1.58 -3.33
C ILE A 24 10.04 0.56 -2.72
N GLY A 25 10.70 0.93 -1.62
CA GLY A 25 11.64 0.07 -0.88
C GLY A 25 10.99 -0.94 0.07
N ALA A 26 9.65 -0.99 0.11
CA ALA A 26 8.87 -1.94 0.90
C ALA A 26 8.73 -3.28 0.17
N GLU A 27 8.59 -4.37 0.91
CA GLU A 27 8.25 -5.67 0.34
C GLU A 27 6.76 -5.75 0.01
N TRP A 28 6.45 -6.29 -1.17
CA TRP A 28 5.09 -6.40 -1.69
C TRP A 28 4.83 -7.82 -2.17
N TRP A 29 3.60 -8.27 -1.99
CA TRP A 29 3.10 -9.50 -2.58
C TRP A 29 1.62 -9.37 -2.92
N TRP A 30 1.11 -10.30 -3.71
CA TRP A 30 -0.30 -10.32 -4.07
C TRP A 30 -0.82 -11.74 -4.07
N GLU A 31 -2.12 -11.88 -3.83
CA GLU A 31 -2.84 -13.14 -3.90
C GLU A 31 -4.07 -13.01 -4.78
N ARG A 32 -4.28 -13.99 -5.67
CA ARG A 32 -5.48 -14.04 -6.49
C ARG A 32 -6.57 -14.84 -5.79
N ARG A 33 -7.74 -14.22 -5.64
CA ARG A 33 -8.90 -14.89 -5.04
C ARG A 33 -9.57 -15.82 -6.04
N MET A 34 -10.01 -16.98 -5.54
CA MET A 34 -10.79 -17.96 -6.31
C MET A 34 -12.10 -17.37 -6.89
N GLY A 35 -12.62 -16.28 -6.29
CA GLY A 35 -13.81 -15.55 -6.75
C GLY A 35 -13.56 -14.50 -7.85
N GLY A 36 -12.33 -14.33 -8.33
CA GLY A 36 -12.01 -13.46 -9.47
C GLY A 36 -11.29 -12.15 -9.16
N GLY A 37 -11.08 -11.78 -7.89
CA GLY A 37 -10.36 -10.57 -7.49
C GLY A 37 -8.86 -10.75 -7.25
N ILE A 38 -8.17 -9.64 -6.98
CA ILE A 38 -6.75 -9.57 -6.60
C ILE A 38 -6.63 -8.86 -5.25
N GLU A 39 -5.99 -9.50 -4.28
CA GLU A 39 -5.51 -8.84 -3.06
C GLU A 39 -4.06 -8.43 -3.25
N ILE A 40 -3.77 -7.16 -2.96
CA ILE A 40 -2.43 -6.60 -3.00
C ILE A 40 -2.04 -6.25 -1.58
N CYS A 41 -0.88 -6.75 -1.16
CA CYS A 41 -0.36 -6.59 0.18
C CYS A 41 0.91 -5.73 0.12
N GLN A 42 0.91 -4.65 0.91
CA GLN A 42 2.06 -3.80 1.18
C GLN A 42 2.49 -4.00 2.62
N GLU A 43 3.76 -4.35 2.85
CA GLU A 43 4.33 -4.18 4.19
C GLU A 43 4.58 -2.69 4.46
N LEU A 44 4.09 -2.21 5.59
CA LEU A 44 4.34 -0.88 6.13
C LEU A 44 5.10 -1.05 7.45
N ASP A 45 6.32 -0.54 7.52
CA ASP A 45 7.09 -0.44 8.76
C ASP A 45 6.86 0.93 9.42
N PRO A 46 6.16 1.00 10.57
CA PRO A 46 5.93 2.25 11.30
C PRO A 46 7.23 2.97 11.68
N LYS A 47 8.33 2.24 11.90
CA LYS A 47 9.63 2.84 12.22
C LYS A 47 10.19 3.59 11.02
N THR A 48 10.14 2.99 9.84
CA THR A 48 10.60 3.63 8.59
C THR A 48 9.72 4.83 8.25
N MET A 49 8.39 4.69 8.30
CA MET A 49 7.44 5.78 8.10
C MET A 49 7.69 6.95 9.06
N SER A 50 7.94 6.68 10.35
CA SER A 50 8.19 7.73 11.33
C SER A 50 9.44 8.56 11.03
N LYS A 51 10.51 7.94 10.52
CA LYS A 51 11.74 8.64 10.13
C LYS A 51 11.53 9.50 8.89
N GLU A 52 10.80 8.99 7.91
CA GLU A 52 10.48 9.73 6.68
C GLU A 52 9.61 10.95 6.95
N VAL A 53 8.52 10.77 7.72
CA VAL A 53 7.61 11.86 8.08
C VAL A 53 8.31 12.88 8.98
N SER A 54 9.12 12.43 9.95
CA SER A 54 9.95 13.31 10.77
C SER A 54 10.93 14.13 9.91
N GLY A 55 11.60 13.50 8.95
CA GLY A 55 12.50 14.18 8.01
C GLY A 55 11.79 15.20 7.12
N LYS A 56 10.56 14.92 6.69
CA LYS A 56 9.75 15.83 5.85
C LYS A 56 9.15 17.01 6.63
N THR A 57 8.72 16.77 7.87
CA THR A 57 7.95 17.76 8.67
C THR A 57 8.81 18.52 9.67
N GLY A 58 10.02 18.03 9.99
CA GLY A 58 10.87 18.57 11.05
C GLY A 58 10.37 18.27 12.47
N ARG A 59 9.32 17.45 12.62
CA ARG A 59 8.77 17.02 13.91
C ARG A 59 9.64 15.93 14.55
N ASP A 60 9.58 15.81 15.86
CA ASP A 60 10.34 14.80 16.61
C ASP A 60 9.88 13.38 16.26
N THR A 61 10.82 12.46 16.03
CA THR A 61 10.50 11.09 15.56
C THR A 61 9.59 10.32 16.56
N PRO A 62 9.83 10.35 17.88
CA PRO A 62 8.89 9.84 18.88
C PRO A 62 7.45 10.40 18.79
N GLU A 63 7.30 11.71 18.54
CA GLU A 63 5.99 12.36 18.39
C GLU A 63 5.25 11.83 17.15
N VAL A 64 5.96 11.78 16.02
CA VAL A 64 5.44 11.23 14.76
C VAL A 64 5.07 9.76 14.90
N ARG A 65 5.91 8.97 15.58
CA ARG A 65 5.66 7.56 15.82
C ARG A 65 4.39 7.33 16.64
N ARG A 66 4.12 8.16 17.65
CA ARG A 66 2.89 8.09 18.42
C ARG A 66 1.66 8.41 17.57
N ALA A 67 1.73 9.45 16.73
CA ALA A 67 0.65 9.79 15.81
C ALA A 67 0.36 8.65 14.81
N ILE A 68 1.40 7.96 14.33
CA ILE A 68 1.25 6.77 13.47
C ILE A 68 0.57 5.63 14.23
N ALA A 69 1.03 5.31 15.45
CA ALA A 69 0.43 4.23 16.24
C ALA A 69 -1.04 4.51 16.58
N ASP A 70 -1.36 5.74 16.98
CA ASP A 70 -2.72 6.16 17.31
C ASP A 70 -3.62 6.14 16.06
N GLY A 71 -3.15 6.62 14.90
CA GLY A 71 -3.91 6.64 13.65
C GLY A 71 -4.15 5.24 13.06
N LEU A 72 -3.17 4.34 13.20
CA LEU A 72 -3.26 2.97 12.72
C LEU A 72 -3.85 1.99 13.75
N GLY A 73 -4.11 2.44 14.97
CA GLY A 73 -4.56 1.59 16.07
C GLY A 73 -3.55 0.50 16.44
N LEU A 74 -2.26 0.78 16.29
CA LEU A 74 -1.18 -0.17 16.58
C LEU A 74 -0.83 -0.12 18.06
N GLU A 75 -0.71 -1.30 18.66
CA GLU A 75 -0.23 -1.43 20.04
C GLU A 75 1.29 -1.26 20.13
N ASP A 76 2.02 -1.57 19.05
CA ASP A 76 3.48 -1.57 18.98
C ASP A 76 4.01 -1.10 17.61
N ASP A 77 5.35 -1.10 17.44
CA ASP A 77 6.04 -0.67 16.22
C ASP A 77 6.44 -1.82 15.30
N GLU A 78 5.65 -2.89 15.32
CA GLU A 78 5.82 -4.01 14.40
C GLU A 78 5.34 -3.63 13.00
N PRO A 79 5.99 -4.13 11.94
CA PRO A 79 5.51 -3.98 10.58
C PRO A 79 4.10 -4.52 10.44
N VAL A 80 3.26 -3.81 9.69
CA VAL A 80 1.89 -4.20 9.40
C VAL A 80 1.68 -4.39 7.91
N VAL A 81 0.72 -5.24 7.56
CA VAL A 81 0.37 -5.50 6.18
C VAL A 81 -0.89 -4.72 5.83
N LEU A 82 -0.77 -3.80 4.88
CA LEU A 82 -1.91 -3.14 4.27
C LEU A 82 -2.42 -4.00 3.12
N THR A 83 -3.68 -4.40 3.18
CA THR A 83 -4.31 -5.19 2.12
C THR A 83 -5.29 -4.34 1.33
N PHE A 84 -5.17 -4.38 0.01
CA PHE A 84 -6.06 -3.72 -0.93
C PHE A 84 -6.71 -4.74 -1.85
N GLU A 85 -8.04 -4.73 -1.92
CA GLU A 85 -8.81 -5.62 -2.78
C GLU A 85 -9.21 -4.92 -4.08
N ILE A 86 -8.93 -5.60 -5.21
CA ILE A 86 -9.49 -5.29 -6.51
C ILE A 86 -10.53 -6.36 -6.83
N SER A 87 -11.79 -5.95 -6.96
CA SER A 87 -12.88 -6.85 -7.37
C SER A 87 -12.61 -7.43 -8.77
N GLY A 88 -12.97 -8.70 -8.96
CA GLY A 88 -12.88 -9.38 -10.25
C GLY A 88 -13.80 -8.86 -11.34
N GLU A 89 -14.74 -7.99 -10.96
CA GLU A 89 -15.65 -7.31 -11.89
C GLU A 89 -14.99 -6.08 -12.55
N VAL A 90 -13.86 -5.62 -12.02
CA VAL A 90 -13.10 -4.48 -12.55
C VAL A 90 -12.32 -4.93 -13.78
N THR A 91 -12.34 -4.11 -14.84
CA THR A 91 -11.54 -4.41 -16.02
C THR A 91 -10.06 -4.30 -15.71
N VAL A 92 -9.21 -5.04 -16.43
CA VAL A 92 -7.75 -4.97 -16.26
C VAL A 92 -7.23 -3.54 -16.46
N ALA A 93 -7.82 -2.77 -17.37
CA ALA A 93 -7.42 -1.38 -17.62
C ALA A 93 -7.79 -0.46 -16.45
N ASP A 94 -8.97 -0.64 -15.86
CA ASP A 94 -9.39 0.12 -14.68
C ASP A 94 -8.56 -0.22 -13.45
N ALA A 95 -8.29 -1.51 -13.24
CA ALA A 95 -7.41 -1.97 -12.17
C ALA A 95 -5.99 -1.40 -12.30
N ALA A 96 -5.43 -1.38 -13.52
CA ALA A 96 -4.11 -0.79 -13.78
C ALA A 96 -4.09 0.70 -13.45
N ARG A 97 -5.11 1.45 -13.87
CA ARG A 97 -5.23 2.88 -13.58
C ARG A 97 -5.35 3.16 -12.08
N MET A 98 -6.20 2.43 -11.37
CA MET A 98 -6.36 2.58 -9.91
C MET A 98 -5.05 2.34 -9.17
N LEU A 99 -4.24 1.40 -9.66
CA LEU A 99 -2.94 1.12 -9.06
C LEU A 99 -1.94 2.21 -9.40
N GLN A 100 -1.81 2.62 -10.66
CA GLN A 100 -0.95 3.74 -11.05
C GLN A 100 -1.20 5.00 -10.23
N GLU A 101 -2.47 5.37 -10.05
CA GLU A 101 -2.85 6.54 -9.26
C GLU A 101 -2.39 6.43 -7.80
N ARG A 102 -2.43 5.22 -7.22
CA ARG A 102 -2.09 4.99 -5.81
C ARG A 102 -0.64 4.64 -5.58
N SER A 103 0.10 4.18 -6.59
CA SER A 103 1.51 3.82 -6.51
C SER A 103 2.44 4.88 -7.10
N ALA A 104 1.90 6.02 -7.55
CA ALA A 104 2.67 7.12 -8.14
C ALA A 104 3.69 7.77 -7.20
N THR A 105 3.62 7.49 -5.90
CA THR A 105 4.52 8.04 -4.89
C THR A 105 5.12 6.91 -4.02
N PRO A 106 6.27 7.15 -3.35
CA PRO A 106 6.91 6.16 -2.48
C PRO A 106 5.99 5.60 -1.38
N GLU A 107 5.01 6.39 -0.95
CA GLU A 107 4.01 6.03 0.06
C GLU A 107 3.05 4.94 -0.46
N GLY A 108 2.83 4.86 -1.77
CA GLY A 108 2.03 3.82 -2.40
C GLY A 108 0.61 3.74 -1.85
N LEU A 109 0.14 2.53 -1.54
CA LEU A 109 -1.19 2.33 -0.96
C LEU A 109 -1.34 2.97 0.42
N ALA A 110 -0.22 3.25 1.11
CA ALA A 110 -0.21 3.96 2.38
C ALA A 110 -0.35 5.49 2.24
N THR A 111 -0.43 6.06 1.02
CA THR A 111 -0.52 7.51 0.80
C THR A 111 -1.58 8.20 1.68
N ALA A 112 -2.77 7.60 1.81
CA ALA A 112 -3.84 8.14 2.65
C ALA A 112 -3.45 8.16 4.14
N LEU A 113 -2.71 7.16 4.61
CA LEU A 113 -2.23 7.06 5.99
C LEU A 113 -1.15 8.10 6.27
N TYR A 114 -0.24 8.33 5.32
CA TYR A 114 0.74 9.42 5.42
C TYR A 114 0.02 10.78 5.53
N ALA A 115 -1.00 11.03 4.71
CA ALA A 115 -1.76 12.26 4.75
C ALA A 115 -2.49 12.46 6.10
N GLU A 116 -3.16 11.42 6.61
CA GLU A 116 -3.89 11.48 7.89
C GLU A 116 -2.95 11.76 9.08
N VAL A 117 -1.77 11.12 9.10
CA VAL A 117 -0.74 11.36 10.11
C VAL A 117 -0.23 12.80 10.01
N GLU A 118 0.05 13.30 8.81
CA GLU A 118 0.46 14.70 8.61
C GLU A 118 -0.62 15.70 9.05
N GLU A 119 -1.89 15.43 8.80
CA GLU A 119 -3.01 16.28 9.21
C GLU A 119 -3.21 16.28 10.74
N THR A 120 -3.08 15.12 11.37
CA THR A 120 -3.08 14.98 12.83
C THR A 120 -1.94 15.80 13.44
N LEU A 121 -0.75 15.72 12.86
CA LEU A 121 0.41 16.52 13.27
C LEU A 121 0.26 18.01 12.96
N LYS A 122 -0.56 18.43 12.00
CA LYS A 122 -0.83 19.87 11.76
C LYS A 122 -1.82 20.46 12.76
N SER A 123 -2.68 19.61 13.31
CA SER A 123 -3.77 19.99 14.22
C SER A 123 -3.38 19.93 15.70
N GLY A 124 -2.22 19.34 16.01
CA GLY A 124 -1.61 19.27 17.34
C GLY A 124 -0.39 20.18 17.52
#